data_AF-A0A1C7MXL7-F1
#
_entry.id   AF-A0A1C7MXL7-F1
#
_cell.length_a   1.000
_cell.length_b   1.000
_cell.length_c   1.000
_cell.angle_alpha   90.00
_cell.angle_beta   90.00
_cell.angle_gamma   90.00
#
_symmetry.space_group_name_H-M   'P 1'
#
loop_
_entity.id
_entity.type
_entity.pdbx_description
1 polymer ?
#
loop_
_entity_poly.entity_id
_entity_poly.type
_entity_poly.pdbx_seq_one_letter_code
_entity_poly.pdbx_strand_id
1 'polypeptide(L)'
;MTPDEEMQQMRQQLAETQNMLSQLIEQHHLHPFGMRPRFDWAPDLLVQDQFALDRDLFNNEVLLDETRGELIDKYPPMRQLNYQPPPTMPEAKRRMNASQAKEDINFKHIQYLLSGTFRPLDILASEVCITDLPNDHPQRFIEIINDIRSLMLNINASISSSRTDIAFRDINPSFRAPSTNNQNYLMSSKAFQSAISQQSSSNKALKEASSRHRRSNGPASKPTARNNNPFFRDGSPIGQSGYNNNSDQSNNNGFSGGQRPSYQNTNPFIKTNRFNPKKKR
;
A
#
# COMPACT_ATOMS: atom_id res chain seq x y z
N MET A 1 8.09 -54.05 -35.24
CA MET A 1 7.89 -52.64 -35.60
C MET A 1 8.89 -52.32 -36.69
N THR A 2 8.43 -51.76 -37.79
CA THR A 2 9.30 -51.33 -38.90
C THR A 2 9.86 -49.95 -38.60
N PRO A 3 11.04 -49.57 -39.14
CA PRO A 3 11.65 -48.26 -38.90
C PRO A 3 10.73 -47.06 -39.23
N ASP A 4 9.77 -47.26 -40.13
CA ASP A 4 8.79 -46.24 -40.50
C ASP A 4 7.74 -46.01 -39.39
N GLU A 5 7.36 -47.04 -38.64
CA GLU A 5 6.42 -46.92 -37.52
C GLU A 5 7.03 -46.12 -36.35
N GLU A 6 8.34 -46.30 -36.09
CA GLU A 6 9.05 -45.54 -35.05
C GLU A 6 9.17 -44.06 -35.40
N MET A 7 9.41 -43.75 -36.68
CA MET A 7 9.50 -42.37 -37.15
C MET A 7 8.15 -41.65 -37.09
N GLN A 8 7.06 -42.38 -37.34
CA GLN A 8 5.70 -41.88 -37.22
C GLN A 8 5.31 -41.63 -35.75
N GLN A 9 5.68 -42.54 -34.85
CA GLN A 9 5.48 -42.36 -33.41
C GLN A 9 6.25 -41.15 -32.86
N MET A 10 7.48 -40.94 -33.32
CA MET A 10 8.30 -39.80 -32.88
C MET A 10 7.71 -38.47 -33.37
N ARG A 11 7.19 -38.41 -34.60
CA ARG A 11 6.48 -37.23 -35.12
C ARG A 11 5.19 -36.95 -34.34
N GLN A 12 4.47 -37.99 -33.94
CA GLN A 12 3.24 -37.87 -33.18
C GLN A 12 3.51 -37.39 -31.74
N GLN A 13 4.56 -37.90 -31.09
CA GLN A 13 5.01 -37.38 -29.79
C GLN A 13 5.48 -35.93 -29.86
N LEU A 14 6.16 -35.53 -30.94
CA LEU A 14 6.61 -34.13 -31.11
C LEU A 14 5.43 -33.17 -31.29
N ALA A 15 4.41 -33.60 -32.04
CA ALA A 15 3.17 -32.82 -32.22
C ALA A 15 2.39 -32.70 -30.91
N GLU A 16 2.30 -33.78 -30.12
CA GLU A 16 1.63 -33.75 -28.81
C GLU A 16 2.37 -32.89 -27.77
N THR A 17 3.72 -32.91 -27.77
CA THR A 17 4.50 -32.01 -26.90
C THR A 17 4.39 -30.55 -27.32
N GLN A 18 4.34 -30.24 -28.62
CA GLN A 18 4.08 -28.87 -29.09
C GLN A 18 2.67 -28.39 -28.75
N ASN A 19 1.67 -29.27 -28.82
CA ASN A 19 0.29 -28.93 -28.49
C ASN A 19 0.11 -28.74 -26.97
N MET A 20 0.75 -29.58 -26.15
CA MET A 20 0.80 -29.37 -24.69
C MET A 20 1.55 -28.10 -24.30
N LEU A 21 2.66 -27.76 -24.98
CA LEU A 21 3.37 -26.51 -24.73
C LEU A 21 2.54 -25.29 -25.13
N SER A 22 1.79 -25.36 -26.23
CA SER A 22 0.89 -24.29 -26.67
C SER A 22 -0.26 -24.08 -25.69
N GLN A 23 -0.84 -25.17 -25.17
CA GLN A 23 -1.87 -25.11 -24.11
C GLN A 23 -1.30 -24.63 -22.77
N LEU A 24 -0.05 -24.98 -22.42
CA LEU A 24 0.60 -24.45 -21.21
C LEU A 24 0.88 -22.95 -21.31
N ILE A 25 1.24 -22.46 -22.51
CA ILE A 25 1.46 -21.04 -22.78
C ILE A 25 0.14 -20.26 -22.74
N GLU A 26 -0.97 -20.84 -23.22
CA GLU A 26 -2.30 -20.23 -23.06
C GLU A 26 -2.80 -20.23 -21.60
N GLN A 27 -2.53 -21.29 -20.82
CA GLN A 27 -2.96 -21.37 -19.42
C GLN A 27 -2.07 -20.60 -18.44
N HIS A 28 -0.82 -20.30 -18.78
CA HIS A 28 0.05 -19.45 -17.99
C HIS A 28 0.25 -18.08 -18.64
N HIS A 29 -0.79 -17.25 -18.57
CA HIS A 29 -0.64 -15.79 -18.62
C HIS A 29 0.02 -15.29 -17.33
N LEU A 30 1.19 -15.84 -16.98
CA LEU A 30 2.10 -15.21 -16.02
C LEU A 30 2.75 -14.06 -16.75
N HIS A 31 2.03 -12.95 -16.87
CA HIS A 31 2.56 -11.71 -17.42
C HIS A 31 3.79 -11.29 -16.58
N PRO A 32 5.02 -11.30 -17.15
CA PRO A 32 6.19 -10.78 -16.47
C PRO A 32 6.02 -9.26 -16.40
N PHE A 33 5.66 -8.69 -15.23
CA PHE A 33 5.34 -7.26 -15.05
C PHE A 33 4.77 -6.63 -16.33
N GLY A 34 3.61 -7.17 -16.73
CA GLY A 34 3.13 -7.21 -18.10
C GLY A 34 3.04 -5.87 -18.79
N MET A 35 3.61 -5.79 -19.99
CA MET A 35 3.19 -4.81 -20.98
C MET A 35 1.70 -5.00 -21.22
N ARG A 36 0.88 -4.07 -20.73
CA ARG A 36 -0.56 -4.04 -21.01
C ARG A 36 -0.72 -3.98 -22.53
N PRO A 37 -1.52 -4.87 -23.16
CA PRO A 37 -1.81 -4.77 -24.58
C PRO A 37 -2.25 -3.34 -24.90
N ARG A 38 -1.55 -2.72 -25.86
CA ARG A 38 -1.91 -1.38 -26.33
C ARG A 38 -2.96 -1.56 -27.41
N PHE A 39 -4.15 -1.05 -27.15
CA PHE A 39 -5.21 -0.96 -28.14
C PHE A 39 -5.30 0.49 -28.59
N ASP A 40 -5.14 0.72 -29.90
CA ASP A 40 -5.25 2.04 -30.51
C ASP A 40 -6.72 2.39 -30.79
N TRP A 41 -7.55 2.34 -29.75
CA TRP A 41 -8.93 2.81 -29.86
C TRP A 41 -8.97 4.33 -29.66
N ALA A 42 -9.54 5.05 -30.64
CA ALA A 42 -9.82 6.47 -30.54
C ALA A 42 -11.32 6.69 -30.24
N PRO A 43 -11.69 7.51 -29.25
CA PRO A 43 -13.07 7.89 -29.02
C PRO A 43 -13.61 8.73 -30.19
N ASP A 44 -14.91 8.65 -30.43
CA ASP A 44 -15.59 9.62 -31.31
C ASP A 44 -15.54 11.03 -30.68
N LEU A 45 -15.53 12.08 -31.51
CA LEU A 45 -15.41 13.48 -31.07
C LEU A 45 -16.49 13.86 -30.07
N LEU A 46 -17.72 13.34 -30.24
CA LEU A 46 -18.81 13.56 -29.29
C LEU A 46 -18.48 13.00 -27.90
N VAL A 47 -17.93 11.79 -27.83
CA VAL A 47 -17.54 11.14 -26.56
C VAL A 47 -16.32 11.86 -25.96
N GLN A 48 -15.38 12.25 -26.81
CA GLN A 48 -14.20 13.00 -26.39
C GLN A 48 -14.57 14.32 -25.72
N ASP A 49 -15.43 15.13 -26.35
CA ASP A 49 -15.84 16.44 -25.83
C ASP A 49 -16.72 16.31 -24.58
N GLN A 50 -17.65 15.34 -24.56
CA GLN A 50 -18.59 15.18 -23.46
C GLN A 50 -17.91 14.70 -22.17
N PHE A 51 -16.90 13.84 -22.27
CA PHE A 51 -16.16 13.30 -21.13
C PHE A 51 -14.80 13.97 -20.91
N ALA A 52 -14.47 14.98 -21.70
CA ALA A 52 -13.19 15.69 -21.69
C ALA A 52 -11.99 14.72 -21.73
N LEU A 53 -12.05 13.73 -22.63
CA LEU A 53 -11.01 12.69 -22.77
C LEU A 53 -9.69 13.22 -23.34
N ASP A 54 -9.68 14.48 -23.80
CA ASP A 54 -8.51 15.23 -24.23
C ASP A 54 -7.67 15.77 -23.07
N ARG A 55 -8.22 15.78 -21.83
CA ARG A 55 -7.51 16.24 -20.65
C ARG A 55 -6.42 15.24 -20.22
N ASP A 56 -5.27 15.76 -19.85
CA ASP A 56 -4.15 14.96 -19.33
C ASP A 56 -4.56 14.27 -18.02
N LEU A 57 -4.38 12.95 -17.91
CA LEU A 57 -4.83 12.18 -16.73
C LEU A 57 -4.08 12.50 -15.43
N PHE A 58 -2.86 13.03 -15.51
CA PHE A 58 -1.95 13.24 -14.38
C PHE A 58 -1.72 14.72 -14.06
N ASN A 59 -1.98 15.62 -15.02
CA ASN A 59 -1.74 17.05 -14.92
C ASN A 59 -3.06 17.83 -14.98
N ASN A 60 -3.89 17.67 -13.94
CA ASN A 60 -5.12 18.47 -13.75
C ASN A 60 -5.06 19.32 -12.48
N GLU A 61 -5.81 20.41 -12.50
CA GLU A 61 -6.10 21.16 -11.28
C GLU A 61 -6.93 20.33 -10.31
N VAL A 62 -6.57 20.38 -9.02
CA VAL A 62 -7.32 19.72 -7.97
C VAL A 62 -8.66 20.45 -7.78
N LEU A 63 -9.76 19.71 -7.81
CA LEU A 63 -11.09 20.26 -7.52
C LEU A 63 -11.11 20.89 -6.12
N LEU A 64 -11.63 22.13 -6.05
CA LEU A 64 -11.87 22.82 -4.78
C LEU A 64 -12.83 22.02 -3.89
N ASP A 65 -12.64 22.13 -2.59
CA ASP A 65 -13.40 21.37 -1.60
C ASP A 65 -14.90 21.66 -1.67
N GLU A 66 -15.29 22.91 -1.96
CA GLU A 66 -16.68 23.35 -2.13
C GLU A 66 -17.31 22.70 -3.36
N THR A 67 -16.67 22.84 -4.52
CA THR A 67 -17.16 22.25 -5.79
C THR A 67 -17.26 20.73 -5.69
N ARG A 68 -16.28 20.09 -5.05
CA ARG A 68 -16.31 18.64 -4.82
C ARG A 68 -17.46 18.26 -3.88
N GLY A 69 -17.70 19.03 -2.82
CA GLY A 69 -18.84 18.85 -1.92
C GLY A 69 -20.16 18.90 -2.68
N GLU A 70 -20.34 19.92 -3.51
CA GLU A 70 -21.53 20.08 -4.37
C GLU A 70 -21.72 18.89 -5.32
N LEU A 71 -20.64 18.36 -5.91
CA LEU A 71 -20.71 17.17 -6.76
C LEU A 71 -21.14 15.91 -5.99
N ILE A 72 -20.63 15.72 -4.77
CA ILE A 72 -20.96 14.56 -3.94
C ILE A 72 -22.40 14.64 -3.43
N ASP A 73 -22.87 15.84 -3.08
CA ASP A 73 -24.20 16.04 -2.49
C ASP A 73 -25.35 15.94 -3.50
N LYS A 74 -25.05 16.01 -4.81
CA LYS A 74 -26.02 15.68 -5.88
C LYS A 74 -26.50 14.23 -5.82
N TYR A 75 -25.72 13.35 -5.21
CA TYR A 75 -25.97 11.91 -5.19
C TYR A 75 -26.35 11.47 -3.76
N PRO A 76 -27.63 11.11 -3.50
CA PRO A 76 -28.07 10.69 -2.17
C PRO A 76 -27.29 9.45 -1.70
N PRO A 77 -26.92 9.38 -0.40
CA PRO A 77 -26.24 8.20 0.12
C PRO A 77 -27.15 6.98 0.10
N MET A 78 -26.65 5.85 -0.42
CA MET A 78 -27.37 4.58 -0.33
C MET A 78 -27.44 4.10 1.12
N ARG A 79 -28.62 3.63 1.54
CA ARG A 79 -28.82 3.12 2.91
C ARG A 79 -27.85 1.98 3.18
N GLN A 80 -27.35 1.89 4.42
CA GLN A 80 -26.45 0.84 4.91
C GLN A 80 -25.00 0.91 4.37
N LEU A 81 -24.68 1.81 3.43
CA LEU A 81 -23.30 2.07 3.03
C LEU A 81 -22.70 3.23 3.82
N ASN A 82 -21.46 3.03 4.29
CA ASN A 82 -20.68 4.07 4.94
C ASN A 82 -19.56 4.56 4.02
N TYR A 83 -19.74 5.76 3.47
CA TYR A 83 -18.75 6.42 2.61
C TYR A 83 -17.69 7.19 3.40
N GLN A 84 -17.73 7.18 4.73
CA GLN A 84 -16.73 7.90 5.53
C GLN A 84 -15.45 7.07 5.67
N PRO A 85 -14.27 7.66 5.40
CA PRO A 85 -13.01 7.00 5.66
C PRO A 85 -12.89 6.62 7.15
N PRO A 86 -12.40 5.41 7.46
CA PRO A 86 -12.27 4.97 8.84
C PRO A 86 -11.29 5.89 9.61
N PRO A 87 -11.59 6.23 10.87
CA PRO A 87 -10.68 7.01 11.69
C PRO A 87 -9.42 6.21 12.03
N THR A 88 -8.30 6.90 12.15
CA THR A 88 -7.04 6.34 12.69
C THR A 88 -7.26 5.92 14.14
N MET A 89 -6.71 4.77 14.54
CA MET A 89 -6.83 4.28 15.92
C MET A 89 -6.28 5.33 16.91
N PRO A 90 -7.05 5.72 17.95
CA PRO A 90 -6.62 6.78 18.87
C PRO A 90 -5.29 6.50 19.56
N GLU A 91 -5.00 5.23 19.83
CA GLU A 91 -3.75 4.83 20.47
C GLU A 91 -2.53 5.03 19.57
N ALA A 92 -2.61 4.57 18.31
CA ALA A 92 -1.56 4.81 17.32
C ALA A 92 -1.38 6.31 17.08
N LYS A 93 -2.49 7.05 16.94
CA LYS A 93 -2.46 8.51 16.73
C LYS A 93 -1.72 9.27 17.84
N ARG A 94 -1.75 8.80 19.09
CA ARG A 94 -1.05 9.43 20.23
C ARG A 94 0.46 9.20 20.22
N ARG A 95 0.91 8.17 19.51
CA ARG A 95 2.31 7.72 19.50
C ARG A 95 3.03 8.15 18.21
N MET A 96 2.29 8.29 17.10
CA MET A 96 2.79 8.78 15.81
C MET A 96 3.60 10.07 15.93
N ASN A 97 4.76 10.09 15.28
CA ASN A 97 5.53 11.32 15.10
C ASN A 97 4.89 12.26 14.05
N ALA A 98 5.44 13.47 13.92
CA ALA A 98 4.86 14.48 13.03
C ALA A 98 4.84 14.07 11.54
N SER A 99 5.85 13.34 11.05
CA SER A 99 5.89 12.90 9.65
C SER A 99 4.89 11.77 9.39
N GLN A 100 4.77 10.81 10.30
CA GLN A 100 3.77 9.73 10.24
C GLN A 100 2.34 10.26 10.33
N ALA A 101 2.09 11.23 11.22
CA ALA A 101 0.78 11.87 11.34
C ALA A 101 0.40 12.60 10.05
N LYS A 102 1.35 13.28 9.40
CA LYS A 102 1.13 13.92 8.10
C LYS A 102 0.83 12.88 7.01
N GLU A 103 1.55 11.78 6.98
CA GLU A 103 1.34 10.68 6.04
C GLU A 103 -0.04 10.02 6.20
N ASP A 104 -0.45 9.71 7.44
CA ASP A 104 -1.79 9.18 7.73
C ASP A 104 -2.91 10.16 7.36
N ILE A 105 -2.72 11.47 7.58
CA ILE A 105 -3.66 12.51 7.15
C ILE A 105 -3.79 12.52 5.62
N ASN A 106 -2.67 12.43 4.89
CA ASN A 106 -2.68 12.38 3.42
C ASN A 106 -3.42 11.13 2.92
N PHE A 107 -3.15 9.95 3.49
CA PHE A 107 -3.87 8.73 3.12
C PHE A 107 -5.36 8.82 3.44
N LYS A 108 -5.72 9.36 4.61
CA LYS A 108 -7.13 9.60 4.96
C LYS A 108 -7.80 10.56 3.96
N HIS A 109 -7.09 11.59 3.51
CA HIS A 109 -7.59 12.52 2.49
C HIS A 109 -7.81 11.82 1.15
N ILE A 110 -6.88 10.97 0.69
CA ILE A 110 -7.07 10.18 -0.54
C ILE A 110 -8.29 9.26 -0.42
N GLN A 111 -8.50 8.62 0.74
CA GLN A 111 -9.70 7.79 0.97
C GLN A 111 -10.99 8.62 0.93
N TYR A 112 -10.95 9.86 1.40
CA TYR A 112 -12.08 10.78 1.31
C TYR A 112 -12.38 11.17 -0.14
N LEU A 113 -11.35 11.46 -0.94
CA LEU A 113 -11.51 11.73 -2.38
C LEU A 113 -12.12 10.52 -3.10
N LEU A 114 -11.58 9.33 -2.84
CA LEU A 114 -12.07 8.08 -3.41
C LEU A 114 -13.50 7.76 -2.95
N SER A 115 -13.86 8.08 -1.71
CA SER A 115 -15.22 7.84 -1.23
C SER A 115 -16.27 8.71 -1.89
N GLY A 116 -15.90 9.92 -2.29
CA GLY A 116 -16.74 10.80 -3.11
C GLY A 116 -17.12 10.19 -4.46
N THR A 117 -16.24 9.37 -5.05
CA THR A 117 -16.48 8.73 -6.35
C THR A 117 -17.36 7.48 -6.28
N PHE A 118 -17.46 6.81 -5.12
CA PHE A 118 -18.35 5.65 -4.99
C PHE A 118 -19.83 6.01 -5.09
N ARG A 119 -20.26 7.18 -4.59
CA ARG A 119 -21.68 7.57 -4.61
C ARG A 119 -22.29 7.67 -6.02
N PRO A 120 -21.74 8.47 -6.95
CA PRO A 120 -22.26 8.52 -8.31
C PRO A 120 -22.19 7.16 -9.01
N LEU A 121 -21.12 6.38 -8.79
CA LEU A 121 -20.97 5.05 -9.36
C LEU A 121 -22.06 4.07 -8.87
N ASP A 122 -22.34 4.12 -7.56
CA ASP A 122 -23.36 3.31 -6.90
C ASP A 122 -24.77 3.63 -7.38
N ILE A 123 -25.07 4.91 -7.57
CA ILE A 123 -26.36 5.34 -8.11
C ILE A 123 -26.47 4.94 -9.57
N LEU A 124 -25.43 5.14 -10.37
CA LEU A 124 -25.39 4.67 -11.76
C LEU A 124 -25.64 3.16 -11.84
N ALA A 125 -25.02 2.36 -10.97
CA ALA A 125 -25.27 0.93 -10.89
C ALA A 125 -26.75 0.63 -10.63
N SER A 126 -27.35 1.33 -9.66
CA SER A 126 -28.77 1.19 -9.34
C SER A 126 -29.66 1.58 -10.51
N GLU A 127 -29.36 2.69 -11.20
CA GLU A 127 -30.12 3.18 -12.35
C GLU A 127 -30.08 2.21 -13.53
N VAL A 128 -28.90 1.66 -13.83
CA VAL A 128 -28.76 0.64 -14.88
C VAL A 128 -29.56 -0.64 -14.54
N CYS A 129 -29.58 -1.04 -13.26
CA CYS A 129 -30.33 -2.22 -12.83
C CYS A 129 -31.86 -2.06 -12.88
N ILE A 130 -32.38 -0.84 -12.72
CA ILE A 130 -33.84 -0.57 -12.73
C ILE A 130 -34.36 -0.14 -14.09
N THR A 131 -33.48 0.27 -15.00
CA THR A 131 -33.89 0.73 -16.32
C THR A 131 -34.08 -0.49 -17.23
N ASP A 132 -35.28 -0.63 -17.79
CA ASP A 132 -35.56 -1.61 -18.83
C ASP A 132 -34.88 -1.18 -20.13
N LEU A 133 -33.56 -1.39 -20.24
CA LEU A 133 -32.85 -1.22 -21.50
C LEU A 133 -33.21 -2.38 -22.43
N PRO A 134 -33.65 -2.12 -23.67
CA PRO A 134 -33.80 -3.17 -24.66
C PRO A 134 -32.40 -3.71 -25.03
N ASN A 135 -32.22 -5.05 -25.00
CA ASN A 135 -31.03 -5.87 -25.38
C ASN A 135 -30.10 -6.29 -24.22
N ASP A 136 -29.12 -7.16 -24.53
CA ASP A 136 -28.03 -7.68 -23.65
C ASP A 136 -27.03 -6.61 -23.14
N HIS A 137 -27.27 -5.32 -23.43
CA HIS A 137 -26.41 -4.21 -23.03
C HIS A 137 -26.34 -3.90 -21.52
N PRO A 138 -27.40 -4.05 -20.68
CA PRO A 138 -27.31 -3.70 -19.27
C PRO A 138 -26.36 -4.65 -18.53
N GLN A 139 -26.28 -5.92 -18.93
CA GLN A 139 -25.36 -6.88 -18.34
C GLN A 139 -23.90 -6.44 -18.51
N ARG A 140 -23.52 -6.01 -19.72
CA ARG A 140 -22.17 -5.49 -19.98
C ARG A 140 -21.87 -4.22 -19.16
N PHE A 141 -22.83 -3.31 -19.02
CA PHE A 141 -22.63 -2.10 -18.21
C PHE A 141 -22.51 -2.43 -16.72
N ILE A 142 -23.29 -3.38 -16.21
CA ILE A 142 -23.19 -3.87 -14.83
C ILE A 142 -21.79 -4.47 -14.59
N GLU A 143 -21.28 -5.26 -15.53
CA GLU A 143 -19.92 -5.83 -15.44
C GLU A 143 -18.86 -4.74 -15.39
N ILE A 144 -18.91 -3.76 -16.30
CA ILE A 144 -17.97 -2.61 -16.31
C ILE A 144 -18.03 -1.84 -14.98
N ILE A 145 -19.23 -1.55 -14.48
CA ILE A 145 -19.43 -0.85 -13.20
C ILE A 145 -18.86 -1.67 -12.04
N ASN A 146 -19.08 -2.99 -12.03
CA ASN A 146 -18.57 -3.89 -11.02
C ASN A 146 -17.04 -3.97 -11.04
N ASP A 147 -16.43 -3.98 -12.22
CA ASP A 147 -14.97 -3.96 -12.40
C ASP A 147 -14.36 -2.64 -11.89
N ILE A 148 -14.96 -1.50 -12.27
CA ILE A 148 -14.56 -0.18 -11.76
C ILE A 148 -14.65 -0.14 -10.23
N ARG A 149 -15.80 -0.59 -9.68
CA ARG A 149 -16.01 -0.65 -8.24
C ARG A 149 -14.95 -1.52 -7.55
N SER A 150 -14.64 -2.68 -8.10
CA SER A 150 -13.66 -3.62 -7.56
C SER A 150 -12.24 -3.02 -7.55
N LEU A 151 -11.85 -2.35 -8.63
CA LEU A 151 -10.56 -1.65 -8.70
C LEU A 151 -10.47 -0.52 -7.67
N MET A 152 -11.52 0.27 -7.51
CA MET A 152 -11.58 1.34 -6.51
C MET A 152 -11.55 0.78 -5.08
N LEU A 153 -12.25 -0.32 -4.81
CA LEU A 153 -12.19 -0.99 -3.51
C LEU A 153 -10.78 -1.52 -3.21
N ASN A 154 -10.09 -2.06 -4.23
CA ASN A 154 -8.71 -2.50 -4.09
C ASN A 154 -7.74 -1.34 -3.77
N ILE A 155 -7.91 -0.19 -4.41
CA ILE A 155 -7.16 1.04 -4.06
C ILE A 155 -7.43 1.42 -2.59
N ASN A 156 -8.70 1.41 -2.17
CA ASN A 156 -9.07 1.75 -0.79
C ASN A 156 -8.51 0.76 0.24
N ALA A 157 -8.47 -0.54 -0.10
CA ALA A 157 -7.87 -1.58 0.73
C ALA A 157 -6.35 -1.40 0.85
N SER A 158 -5.69 -1.05 -0.26
CA SER A 158 -4.25 -0.75 -0.28
C SER A 158 -3.91 0.44 0.61
N ILE A 159 -4.67 1.53 0.52
CA ILE A 159 -4.49 2.71 1.38
C ILE A 159 -4.75 2.37 2.85
N SER A 160 -5.80 1.59 3.13
CA SER A 160 -6.10 1.14 4.49
C SER A 160 -4.96 0.32 5.08
N SER A 161 -4.37 -0.58 4.29
CA SER A 161 -3.18 -1.35 4.68
C SER A 161 -2.01 -0.45 5.01
N SER A 162 -1.70 0.54 4.15
CA SER A 162 -0.61 1.49 4.39
C SER A 162 -0.81 2.29 5.68
N ARG A 163 -2.04 2.75 5.95
CA ARG A 163 -2.36 3.45 7.22
C ARG A 163 -2.18 2.54 8.43
N THR A 164 -2.55 1.27 8.32
CA THR A 164 -2.31 0.28 9.37
C THR A 164 -0.82 0.05 9.59
N ASP A 165 -0.02 -0.09 8.53
CA ASP A 165 1.42 -0.26 8.66
C ASP A 165 2.11 0.92 9.36
N ILE A 166 1.67 2.16 9.09
CA ILE A 166 2.15 3.35 9.83
C ILE A 166 1.85 3.19 11.32
N ALA A 167 0.64 2.75 11.67
CA ALA A 167 0.23 2.53 13.06
C ALA A 167 1.05 1.45 13.77
N PHE A 168 1.48 0.38 13.09
CA PHE A 168 2.35 -0.65 13.67
C PHE A 168 3.80 -0.20 13.81
N ARG A 169 4.35 0.45 12.77
CA ARG A 169 5.75 0.94 12.75
C ARG A 169 6.04 1.93 13.86
N ASP A 170 5.02 2.67 14.27
CA ASP A 170 5.08 3.61 15.39
C ASP A 170 5.32 2.92 16.74
N ILE A 171 4.77 1.73 16.96
CA ILE A 171 5.00 0.97 18.19
C ILE A 171 6.36 0.27 18.16
N ASN A 172 6.71 -0.28 17.02
CA ASN A 172 8.02 -0.85 16.79
C ASN A 172 8.32 -0.81 15.28
N PRO A 173 9.44 -0.20 14.85
CA PRO A 173 9.79 -0.13 13.42
C PRO A 173 9.91 -1.48 12.73
N SER A 174 10.14 -2.57 13.49
CA SER A 174 10.20 -3.94 12.96
C SER A 174 8.85 -4.63 12.82
N PHE A 175 7.78 -4.04 13.35
CA PHE A 175 6.43 -4.58 13.24
C PHE A 175 5.86 -4.30 11.85
N ARG A 176 5.12 -5.28 11.33
CA ARG A 176 4.30 -5.15 10.13
C ARG A 176 2.86 -5.43 10.48
N ALA A 177 1.91 -4.81 9.80
CA ALA A 177 0.51 -5.16 10.00
C ALA A 177 0.30 -6.66 9.69
N PRO A 178 -0.45 -7.39 10.52
CA PRO A 178 -0.95 -8.70 10.13
C PRO A 178 -1.86 -8.52 8.91
N SER A 179 -1.75 -9.40 7.91
CA SER A 179 -2.64 -9.42 6.76
C SER A 179 -4.06 -9.80 7.21
N THR A 180 -4.93 -8.82 7.46
CA THR A 180 -6.29 -9.09 7.94
C THR A 180 -7.33 -8.97 6.83
N ASN A 181 -8.11 -10.02 6.68
CA ASN A 181 -9.36 -10.05 5.92
C ASN A 181 -10.45 -9.23 6.64
N ASN A 182 -11.11 -8.35 5.88
CA ASN A 182 -12.46 -7.80 6.08
C ASN A 182 -12.89 -7.41 7.51
N GLN A 183 -12.61 -6.17 7.91
CA GLN A 183 -13.33 -5.47 8.97
C GLN A 183 -13.52 -3.99 8.60
N ASN A 184 -14.68 -3.41 8.92
CA ASN A 184 -15.06 -2.00 8.67
C ASN A 184 -14.30 -0.97 9.55
N TYR A 185 -13.18 -1.36 10.12
CA TYR A 185 -12.25 -0.53 10.89
C TYR A 185 -10.82 -0.97 10.51
N LEU A 186 -9.87 -0.03 10.47
CA LEU A 186 -8.45 -0.28 10.17
C LEU A 186 -7.89 -1.50 10.94
N MET A 187 -8.39 -1.70 12.16
CA MET A 187 -8.62 -2.94 12.91
C MET A 187 -9.27 -2.55 14.24
N SER A 188 -9.89 -3.47 14.99
CA SER A 188 -10.40 -3.11 16.32
C SER A 188 -9.25 -2.81 17.30
N SER A 189 -9.46 -1.93 18.28
CA SER A 189 -8.43 -1.64 19.30
C SER A 189 -7.99 -2.90 20.05
N LYS A 190 -8.92 -3.82 20.32
CA LYS A 190 -8.60 -5.14 20.91
C LYS A 190 -7.73 -5.99 19.98
N ALA A 191 -8.03 -6.02 18.68
CA ALA A 191 -7.23 -6.73 17.69
C ALA A 191 -5.82 -6.12 17.55
N PHE A 192 -5.71 -4.79 17.56
CA PHE A 192 -4.42 -4.10 17.55
C PHE A 192 -3.56 -4.46 18.77
N GLN A 193 -4.13 -4.37 19.97
CA GLN A 193 -3.45 -4.76 21.21
C GLN A 193 -3.02 -6.22 21.23
N SER A 194 -3.89 -7.12 20.75
CA SER A 194 -3.57 -8.53 20.60
C SER A 194 -2.41 -8.74 19.63
N ALA A 195 -2.42 -8.07 18.48
CA ALA A 195 -1.36 -8.18 17.46
C ALA A 195 -0.02 -7.65 18.00
N ILE A 196 -0.02 -6.52 18.70
CA ILE A 196 1.18 -5.95 19.35
C ILE A 196 1.73 -6.93 20.39
N SER A 197 0.86 -7.48 21.23
CA SER A 197 1.25 -8.42 22.29
C SER A 197 1.85 -9.69 21.70
N GLN A 198 1.24 -10.21 20.62
CA GLN A 198 1.73 -11.37 19.89
C GLN A 198 3.11 -11.10 19.27
N GLN A 199 3.27 -10.01 18.51
CA GLN A 199 4.55 -9.67 17.87
C GLN A 199 5.66 -9.37 18.88
N SER A 200 5.32 -8.73 20.00
CA SER A 200 6.27 -8.50 21.11
C SER A 200 6.75 -9.81 21.72
N SER A 201 5.83 -10.76 21.93
CA SER A 201 6.14 -12.08 22.48
C SER A 201 7.02 -12.90 21.53
N SER A 202 6.69 -12.91 20.24
CA SER A 202 7.48 -13.58 19.20
C SER A 202 8.89 -13.00 19.09
N ASN A 203 9.03 -11.67 19.10
CA ASN A 203 10.35 -11.02 19.07
C ASN A 203 11.18 -11.32 20.32
N LYS A 204 10.55 -11.40 21.49
CA LYS A 204 11.23 -11.80 22.73
C LYS A 204 11.74 -13.24 22.63
N ALA A 205 10.91 -14.17 22.16
CA ALA A 205 11.28 -15.57 21.98
C ALA A 205 12.44 -15.73 20.98
N LEU A 206 12.40 -15.01 19.85
CA LEU A 206 13.48 -15.01 18.85
C LEU A 206 14.80 -14.48 19.42
N LYS A 207 14.76 -13.38 20.17
CA LYS A 207 15.96 -12.83 20.84
C LYS A 207 16.53 -13.82 21.86
N GLU A 208 15.69 -14.48 22.63
CA GLU A 208 16.13 -15.48 23.60
C GLU A 208 16.76 -16.69 22.90
N ALA A 209 16.13 -17.23 21.86
CA ALA A 209 16.67 -18.33 21.07
C ALA A 209 18.02 -17.97 20.41
N SER A 210 18.14 -16.77 19.84
CA SER A 210 19.40 -16.29 19.24
C SER A 210 20.51 -16.11 20.28
N SER A 211 20.18 -15.63 21.48
CA SER A 211 21.16 -15.43 22.56
C SER A 211 21.78 -16.73 23.09
N ARG A 212 21.06 -17.86 22.98
CA ARG A 212 21.55 -19.18 23.39
C ARG A 212 22.63 -19.74 22.46
N HIS A 213 22.67 -19.33 21.19
CA HIS A 213 23.67 -19.81 20.23
C HIS A 213 25.04 -19.11 20.35
N ARG A 214 25.11 -17.91 20.98
CA ARG A 214 26.37 -17.19 21.17
C ARG A 214 27.14 -17.54 22.45
N ARG A 215 26.60 -18.42 23.31
CA ARG A 215 27.26 -18.84 24.56
C ARG A 215 27.96 -20.20 24.50
N SER A 216 28.20 -20.74 23.30
CA SER A 216 29.12 -21.86 23.10
C SER A 216 30.51 -21.34 22.73
N ASN A 217 31.15 -20.60 23.65
CA ASN A 217 32.60 -20.42 23.64
C ASN A 217 33.14 -21.07 24.89
N GLY A 218 33.71 -22.25 24.67
CA GLY A 218 34.48 -23.01 25.64
C GLY A 218 35.69 -22.22 26.16
N PRO A 219 36.28 -22.69 27.27
CA PRO A 219 37.27 -21.95 28.03
C PRO A 219 38.56 -21.74 27.24
N ALA A 220 39.14 -20.56 27.41
CA ALA A 220 40.47 -20.21 26.95
C ALA A 220 41.52 -21.07 27.65
N SER A 221 42.25 -21.88 26.88
CA SER A 221 43.57 -22.38 27.26
C SER A 221 44.51 -22.32 26.05
N LYS A 222 45.60 -21.58 26.23
CA LYS A 222 46.86 -21.69 25.49
C LYS A 222 47.96 -21.79 26.56
N PRO A 223 49.17 -22.31 26.28
CA PRO A 223 49.69 -22.82 25.00
C PRO A 223 50.42 -24.19 25.14
N THR A 224 50.71 -24.87 24.03
CA THR A 224 52.06 -25.34 23.62
C THR A 224 52.00 -26.30 22.43
N ALA A 225 53.11 -26.33 21.70
CA ALA A 225 53.36 -26.93 20.39
C ALA A 225 53.05 -28.43 20.25
N ARG A 226 52.54 -28.85 19.06
CA ARG A 226 53.28 -29.66 18.06
C ARG A 226 52.34 -30.10 16.92
N ASN A 227 52.75 -29.75 15.70
CA ASN A 227 52.84 -30.61 14.51
C ASN A 227 51.73 -31.64 14.19
N ASN A 228 51.08 -31.38 13.05
CA ASN A 228 50.88 -32.28 11.89
C ASN A 228 49.41 -32.38 11.44
N ASN A 229 49.04 -31.63 10.40
CA ASN A 229 48.40 -32.23 9.22
C ASN A 229 48.36 -31.25 8.02
N PRO A 230 48.39 -31.76 6.78
CA PRO A 230 48.88 -31.03 5.61
C PRO A 230 47.75 -30.85 4.59
N PHE A 231 46.97 -29.75 4.64
CA PHE A 231 45.94 -29.56 3.61
C PHE A 231 45.67 -28.13 3.15
N PHE A 232 46.37 -27.12 3.67
CA PHE A 232 46.27 -25.77 3.13
C PHE A 232 47.65 -25.16 2.97
N ARG A 233 47.98 -24.81 1.72
CA ARG A 233 49.21 -24.13 1.34
C ARG A 233 49.16 -22.69 1.84
N ASP A 234 50.23 -22.26 2.50
CA ASP A 234 50.51 -20.86 2.78
C ASP A 234 50.79 -20.09 1.47
N GLY A 235 50.00 -19.05 1.22
CA GLY A 235 50.28 -17.99 0.24
C GLY A 235 50.60 -16.69 0.97
N SER A 236 51.74 -16.09 0.64
CA SER A 236 52.37 -14.95 1.33
C SER A 236 51.60 -13.61 1.26
N PRO A 237 51.85 -12.68 2.19
CA PRO A 237 51.30 -11.32 2.16
C PRO A 237 52.27 -10.32 1.48
N ILE A 238 51.79 -9.64 0.44
CA ILE A 238 52.34 -8.43 -0.19
C ILE A 238 51.08 -7.62 -0.54
N GLY A 239 50.90 -6.32 -0.30
CA GLY A 239 51.70 -5.21 0.19
C GLY A 239 50.91 -3.93 -0.16
N GLN A 240 51.02 -2.90 0.68
CA GLN A 240 50.88 -1.45 0.39
C GLN A 240 49.68 -0.91 -0.43
N SER A 241 48.93 0.00 0.23
CA SER A 241 48.62 1.40 -0.19
C SER A 241 47.37 1.80 0.61
N GLY A 242 47.34 2.80 1.49
CA GLY A 242 47.72 4.20 1.27
C GLY A 242 46.44 5.05 1.24
N TYR A 243 46.46 6.19 1.95
CA TYR A 243 45.45 7.27 2.03
C TYR A 243 44.50 7.29 3.24
N ASN A 244 45.02 7.93 4.30
CA ASN A 244 44.27 8.76 5.24
C ASN A 244 43.88 10.09 4.56
N ASN A 245 42.67 10.58 4.79
CA ASN A 245 42.33 12.01 4.67
C ASN A 245 41.55 12.44 5.90
N ASN A 246 42.22 13.19 6.77
CA ASN A 246 41.60 14.12 7.72
C ASN A 246 41.34 15.43 6.98
N SER A 247 40.15 16.00 7.12
CA SER A 247 39.92 17.42 6.92
C SER A 247 39.14 17.95 8.12
N ASP A 248 39.84 18.76 8.89
CA ASP A 248 39.37 19.61 9.96
C ASP A 248 38.40 20.70 9.48
N GLN A 249 37.56 21.13 10.43
CA GLN A 249 37.06 22.49 10.64
C GLN A 249 36.19 23.15 9.56
N SER A 250 34.89 23.27 9.88
CA SER A 250 34.32 24.63 9.93
C SER A 250 33.36 24.76 11.12
N ASN A 251 33.75 25.65 12.03
CA ASN A 251 32.90 26.26 13.04
C ASN A 251 31.92 27.20 12.32
N ASN A 252 30.64 27.17 12.69
CA ASN A 252 29.83 28.38 12.63
C ASN A 252 28.78 28.38 13.74
N ASN A 253 29.05 29.19 14.76
CA ASN A 253 28.08 29.64 15.75
C ASN A 253 27.29 30.82 15.17
N GLY A 254 25.97 30.77 15.27
CA GLY A 254 25.08 31.87 14.91
C GLY A 254 23.74 31.76 15.63
N PHE A 255 23.68 32.31 16.84
CA PHE A 255 22.47 32.57 17.62
C PHE A 255 21.62 33.66 16.94
N SER A 256 20.28 33.51 16.92
CA SER A 256 19.28 34.48 17.44
C SER A 256 17.90 34.43 16.75
N GLY A 257 16.84 34.43 17.57
CA GLY A 257 15.48 34.91 17.28
C GLY A 257 14.61 34.00 16.40
N GLY A 258 13.52 33.38 16.86
CA GLY A 258 12.47 33.96 17.69
C GLY A 258 11.31 34.41 16.79
N GLN A 259 10.44 33.49 16.36
CA GLN A 259 9.00 33.69 16.18
C GLN A 259 8.32 32.36 15.83
N ARG A 260 7.45 31.88 16.72
CA ARG A 260 6.54 30.76 16.47
C ARG A 260 5.35 31.28 15.66
N PRO A 261 5.01 30.72 14.49
CA PRO A 261 3.73 31.01 13.88
C PRO A 261 2.62 30.39 14.73
N SER A 262 1.69 31.25 15.18
CA SER A 262 0.41 30.86 15.75
C SER A 262 -0.38 30.11 14.68
N TYR A 263 -0.49 28.79 14.80
CA TYR A 263 -1.46 28.03 14.03
C TYR A 263 -2.85 28.33 14.58
N GLN A 264 -3.54 29.29 13.94
CA GLN A 264 -4.98 29.41 14.08
C GLN A 264 -5.64 28.16 13.49
N ASN A 265 -6.38 27.45 14.33
CA ASN A 265 -7.16 26.28 14.00
C ASN A 265 -8.39 26.71 13.19
N THR A 266 -8.33 26.60 11.87
CA THR A 266 -9.45 26.88 10.95
C THR A 266 -10.36 25.64 10.80
N ASN A 267 -10.87 25.12 11.92
CA ASN A 267 -11.86 24.06 11.90
C ASN A 267 -13.27 24.68 11.98
N PRO A 268 -14.09 24.66 10.91
CA PRO A 268 -15.39 25.33 10.85
C PRO A 268 -16.47 24.65 11.72
N PHE A 269 -16.14 23.55 12.41
CA PHE A 269 -17.11 22.77 13.19
C PHE A 269 -17.07 23.01 14.72
N ILE A 270 -16.26 23.95 15.22
CA ILE A 270 -16.30 24.34 16.65
C ILE A 270 -17.14 25.61 16.82
N LYS A 271 -18.46 25.45 16.97
CA LYS A 271 -19.32 26.50 17.52
C LYS A 271 -18.98 26.67 19.00
N THR A 272 -18.17 27.68 19.33
CA THR A 272 -17.98 28.10 20.72
C THR A 272 -19.26 28.78 21.22
N ASN A 273 -20.16 28.02 21.86
CA ASN A 273 -21.23 28.57 22.67
C ASN A 273 -20.62 29.21 23.92
N ARG A 274 -20.28 30.49 23.86
CA ARG A 274 -20.07 31.31 25.06
C ARG A 274 -21.42 31.86 25.51
N PHE A 275 -22.06 31.12 26.41
CA PHE A 275 -23.16 31.62 27.23
C PHE A 275 -22.61 32.69 28.18
N ASN A 276 -23.16 33.91 28.12
CA ASN A 276 -22.76 35.02 28.98
C ASN A 276 -23.92 35.35 29.94
N PRO A 277 -23.90 34.90 31.21
CA PRO A 277 -24.93 35.29 32.16
C PRO A 277 -24.46 36.53 32.93
N LYS A 278 -25.19 37.63 32.77
CA LYS A 278 -25.53 38.67 33.77
C LYS A 278 -25.64 40.05 33.10
N LYS A 279 -26.84 40.62 33.15
CA LYS A 279 -27.11 41.77 34.02
C LYS A 279 -28.61 42.01 34.17
N LYS A 280 -29.05 42.02 35.42
CA LYS A 280 -30.26 42.67 35.91
C LYS A 280 -30.20 44.17 35.57
N ARG A 281 -31.32 44.73 35.14
CA ARG A 281 -32.01 45.81 35.85
C ARG A 281 -33.49 45.74 35.50
#